data_AF-A0A5B0P523-F1
#
_entry.id   AF-A0A5B0P523-F1
#
_cell.length_a   1.000
_cell.length_b   1.000
_cell.length_c   1.000
_cell.angle_alpha   90.00
_cell.angle_beta   90.00
_cell.angle_gamma   90.00
#
_symmetry.space_group_name_H-M   'P 1'
#
loop_
_entity.id
_entity.type
_entity.pdbx_description
1 polymer ?
#
loop_
_entity_poly.entity_id
_entity_poly.type
_entity_poly.pdbx_seq_one_letter_code
_entity_poly.pdbx_strand_id
1 'polypeptide(L)'
;MSFTSNGFWEEAQYRFVSNVTRPNCVKAIVLRQHGRYTLEANTSLTTQPIEADGRIQIQDPCAAQTSTITYYYQPGLYQTWQIFNDAHHNNFISSLDHPTCFPLTN
;
A
#
# COMPACT_ATOMS: atom_id res chain seq x y z
N MET A 1 2.04 2.51 -6.07
CA MET A 1 3.17 3.19 -5.39
C MET A 1 3.92 3.99 -6.44
N SER A 2 4.55 5.10 -6.06
CA SER A 2 5.42 5.91 -6.92
C SER A 2 6.81 6.04 -6.28
N PHE A 3 7.84 6.21 -7.10
CA PHE A 3 9.24 6.36 -6.65
C PHE A 3 9.87 7.55 -7.38
N THR A 4 10.63 8.35 -6.66
CA THR A 4 11.33 9.52 -7.20
C THR A 4 12.84 9.31 -7.08
N SER A 5 13.61 9.78 -8.07
CA SER A 5 15.07 9.62 -8.13
C SER A 5 15.83 10.23 -6.95
N ASN A 6 15.20 11.11 -6.17
CA ASN A 6 15.75 11.67 -4.93
C ASN A 6 15.60 10.73 -3.70
N GLY A 7 15.16 9.48 -3.90
CA GLY A 7 15.09 8.46 -2.86
C GLY A 7 13.79 8.44 -2.05
N PHE A 8 12.72 9.07 -2.56
CA PHE A 8 11.41 9.09 -1.91
C PHE A 8 10.41 8.19 -2.63
N TRP A 9 9.46 7.63 -1.87
CA TRP A 9 8.34 6.85 -2.39
C TRP A 9 7.02 7.29 -1.77
N GLU A 10 5.94 7.08 -2.51
CA GLU A 10 4.58 7.30 -2.01
C GLU A 10 3.69 6.08 -2.30
N GLU A 11 2.81 5.79 -1.36
CA GLU A 11 1.79 4.76 -1.47
C GLU A 11 0.42 5.35 -1.20
N ALA A 12 -0.52 4.99 -2.08
CA ALA A 12 -1.93 5.13 -1.86
C ALA A 12 -2.60 3.81 -2.25
N GLN A 13 -3.39 3.26 -1.34
CA GLN A 13 -4.18 2.07 -1.60
C GLN A 13 -5.65 2.34 -1.27
N TYR A 14 -6.53 1.89 -2.17
CA TYR A 14 -7.97 1.91 -1.98
C TYR A 14 -8.46 0.46 -2.03
N ARG A 15 -9.02 -0.03 -0.93
CA ARG A 15 -9.51 -1.41 -0.80
C ARG A 15 -10.95 -1.40 -0.35
N PHE A 16 -11.74 -2.31 -0.92
CA PHE A 16 -13.09 -2.59 -0.45
C PHE A 16 -13.13 -3.99 0.15
N VAL A 17 -13.76 -4.11 1.31
CA VAL A 17 -14.06 -5.40 1.93
C VAL A 17 -15.55 -5.63 1.77
N SER A 18 -15.91 -6.59 0.92
CA SER A 18 -17.30 -6.96 0.66
C SER A 18 -17.88 -7.77 1.82
N ASN A 19 -19.19 -7.65 2.02
CA ASN A 19 -19.95 -8.45 2.97
C ASN A 19 -21.18 -9.02 2.26
N VAL A 20 -21.11 -10.30 1.86
CA VAL A 20 -22.17 -10.94 1.07
C VAL A 20 -23.45 -11.14 1.89
N THR A 21 -23.32 -11.39 3.19
CA THR A 21 -24.47 -11.56 4.10
C THR A 21 -25.20 -10.25 4.37
N ARG A 22 -24.47 -9.13 4.42
CA ARG A 22 -25.01 -7.78 4.61
C ARG A 22 -24.46 -6.82 3.54
N PRO A 23 -25.06 -6.78 2.33
CA PRO A 23 -24.56 -5.97 1.21
C PRO A 23 -24.53 -4.47 1.48
N ASN A 24 -25.31 -3.98 2.44
CA ASN A 24 -25.28 -2.59 2.89
C ASN A 24 -24.10 -2.26 3.84
N CYS A 25 -23.31 -3.27 4.23
CA CYS A 25 -22.18 -3.16 5.16
C CYS A 25 -20.82 -3.35 4.47
N VAL A 26 -20.65 -2.77 3.28
CA VAL A 26 -19.34 -2.77 2.59
C VAL A 26 -18.41 -1.80 3.31
N LYS A 27 -17.18 -2.23 3.57
CA LYS A 27 -16.14 -1.38 4.17
C LYS A 27 -15.21 -0.85 3.10
N ALA A 28 -14.89 0.44 3.17
CA ALA A 28 -13.87 1.06 2.33
C ALA A 28 -12.67 1.43 3.18
N ILE A 29 -11.47 1.15 2.67
CA ILE A 29 -10.20 1.42 3.33
C ILE A 29 -9.36 2.25 2.37
N VAL A 30 -8.95 3.43 2.83
CA VAL A 30 -7.99 4.28 2.14
C VAL A 30 -6.75 4.38 3.00
N LEU A 31 -5.61 3.96 2.44
CA LEU A 31 -4.33 4.03 3.11
C LEU A 31 -3.39 4.91 2.30
N ARG A 32 -2.68 5.79 2.99
CA ARG A 32 -1.62 6.61 2.43
C ARG A 32 -0.41 6.61 3.34
N GLN A 33 0.77 6.49 2.76
CA GLN A 33 2.04 6.73 3.45
C GLN A 33 3.11 7.10 2.42
N HIS A 34 4.11 7.86 2.85
CA HIS A 34 5.29 8.15 2.05
C HIS A 34 6.53 8.13 2.92
N GLY A 35 7.69 8.04 2.28
CA GLY A 35 8.96 8.08 2.98
C GLY A 35 10.14 7.80 2.07
N ARG A 36 11.19 7.22 2.62
CA ARG A 36 12.43 6.91 1.90
C ARG A 36 12.50 5.45 1.50
N TYR A 37 13.06 5.17 0.33
CA TYR A 37 13.34 3.81 -0.09
C TYR A 37 14.84 3.60 -0.29
N THR A 38 15.28 2.36 -0.10
CA THR A 38 16.66 1.94 -0.37
C THR A 38 16.63 0.73 -1.29
N LEU A 39 17.51 0.74 -2.30
CA LEU A 39 17.77 -0.41 -3.15
C LEU A 39 18.97 -1.15 -2.54
N GLU A 40 18.73 -2.33 -2.00
CA GLU A 40 19.75 -3.11 -1.31
C GLU A 40 20.63 -3.86 -2.32
N ALA A 41 21.87 -4.19 -1.92
CA ALA A 41 22.82 -4.90 -2.78
C ALA A 41 22.36 -6.31 -3.19
N ASN A 42 21.42 -6.90 -2.44
CA ASN A 42 20.83 -8.22 -2.70
C ASN A 42 19.54 -8.16 -3.54
N THR A 43 19.35 -7.09 -4.34
CA THR A 43 18.14 -6.84 -5.17
C THR A 43 16.84 -6.63 -4.42
N SER A 44 16.87 -6.60 -3.08
CA SER A 44 15.70 -6.23 -2.29
C SER A 44 15.50 -4.72 -2.26
N LEU A 45 14.27 -4.31 -1.98
CA LEU A 45 13.88 -2.92 -1.81
C LEU A 45 13.28 -2.75 -0.42
N THR A 46 13.80 -1.80 0.35
CA THR A 46 13.26 -1.44 1.66
C THR A 46 12.54 -0.10 1.57
N THR A 47 11.41 0.03 2.26
CA THR A 47 10.66 1.27 2.38
C THR A 47 10.52 1.67 3.84
N GLN A 48 10.92 2.90 4.15
CA GLN A 48 10.87 3.48 5.49
C GLN A 48 9.93 4.69 5.48
N PRO A 49 8.72 4.58 6.06
CA PRO A 49 7.79 5.70 6.16
C PRO A 49 8.33 6.82 7.05
N ILE A 50 7.86 8.04 6.83
CA ILE A 50 8.07 9.15 7.78
C ILE A 50 7.15 8.91 8.99
N GLU A 51 7.73 8.95 10.18
CA GLU A 51 6.95 8.79 11.41
C GLU A 51 5.83 9.84 11.49
N ALA A 52 4.65 9.40 11.94
CA ALA A 52 3.44 10.22 12.08
C ALA A 52 2.85 10.81 10.78
N ASP A 53 3.34 10.45 9.59
CA ASP A 53 2.73 10.90 8.32
C ASP A 53 1.62 9.98 7.82
N GLY A 54 1.84 8.67 7.85
CA GLY A 54 0.90 7.71 7.27
C GLY A 54 -0.48 7.76 7.92
N ARG A 55 -1.52 7.54 7.12
CA ARG A 55 -2.91 7.50 7.56
C ARG A 55 -3.65 6.34 6.93
N ILE A 56 -4.51 5.72 7.73
CA ILE A 56 -5.54 4.81 7.25
C ILE A 56 -6.90 5.39 7.62
N GLN A 57 -7.78 5.51 6.64
CA GLN A 57 -9.18 5.87 6.80
C GLN A 57 -10.02 4.64 6.52
N ILE A 58 -10.88 4.28 7.46
CA ILE A 58 -11.83 3.18 7.34
C ILE A 58 -13.23 3.78 7.36
N GLN A 59 -14.01 3.49 6.33
CA GLN A 59 -15.44 3.78 6.29
C GLN A 59 -16.19 2.45 6.44
N ASP A 60 -17.00 2.35 7.48
CA ASP A 60 -17.83 1.17 7.77
C ASP A 60 -19.25 1.65 8.14
N PRO A 61 -20.23 1.55 7.23
CA PRO A 61 -21.59 2.03 7.48
C PRO A 61 -22.32 1.24 8.57
N CYS A 62 -21.80 0.09 9.01
CA CYS A 62 -22.44 -0.78 9.98
C CYS A 62 -21.73 -0.85 11.34
N ALA A 63 -20.58 -0.18 11.48
CA ALA A 63 -19.92 0.02 12.76
C ALA A 63 -20.53 1.18 13.56
N ALA A 64 -20.25 1.24 14.86
CA ALA A 64 -20.70 2.34 15.72
C ALA A 64 -20.09 3.70 15.30
N GLN A 65 -18.88 3.69 14.74
CA GLN A 65 -18.28 4.85 14.07
C GLN A 65 -18.22 4.57 12.58
N THR A 66 -18.85 5.42 11.79
CA THR A 66 -19.00 5.21 10.34
C THR A 66 -17.75 5.57 9.54
N SER A 67 -16.90 6.42 10.11
CA SER A 67 -15.64 6.84 9.51
C SER A 67 -14.63 7.08 10.61
N THR A 68 -13.48 6.41 10.52
CA THR A 68 -12.38 6.56 11.46
C THR A 68 -11.09 6.77 10.68
N ILE A 69 -10.27 7.72 11.13
CA ILE A 69 -8.93 7.97 10.59
C ILE A 69 -7.93 7.70 11.70
N THR A 70 -6.94 6.86 11.43
CA THR A 70 -5.85 6.57 12.38
C THR A 70 -4.49 6.74 11.75
N TYR A 71 -3.47 6.92 12.60
CA TYR A 71 -2.08 6.91 12.18
C TYR A 71 -1.71 5.53 11.65
N TYR A 72 -0.88 5.52 10.62
CA TYR A 72 -0.38 4.32 10.00
C TYR A 72 1.12 4.43 9.79
N TYR A 73 1.83 3.35 10.10
CA TYR A 73 3.26 3.25 9.93
C TYR A 73 3.61 1.79 9.65
N GLN A 74 3.95 1.50 8.40
CA GLN A 74 4.36 0.16 8.01
C GLN A 74 5.62 0.23 7.13
N PRO A 75 6.80 -0.13 7.68
CA PRO A 75 7.97 -0.35 6.86
C PRO A 75 7.76 -1.57 5.95
N GLY A 76 8.26 -1.48 4.72
CA GLY A 76 8.14 -2.54 3.72
C GLY A 76 9.49 -3.15 3.39
N LEU A 77 9.46 -4.45 3.13
CA LEU A 77 10.56 -5.20 2.51
C LEU A 77 9.99 -5.90 1.28
N TYR A 78 10.63 -5.70 0.14
CA TYR A 78 10.31 -6.39 -1.11
C TYR A 78 11.54 -7.20 -1.52
N GLN A 79 11.37 -8.51 -1.72
CA GLN A 79 12.48 -9.43 -1.98
C GLN A 79 13.18 -9.11 -3.30
N THR A 80 12.39 -8.76 -4.31
CA THR A 80 12.88 -8.36 -5.62
C THR A 80 12.08 -7.19 -6.14
N TRP A 81 12.71 -6.37 -6.98
CA TRP A 81 12.06 -5.33 -7.76
C TRP A 81 12.58 -5.35 -9.20
N GLN A 82 11.72 -4.99 -10.14
CA GLN A 82 12.09 -4.93 -11.55
C GLN A 82 11.28 -3.87 -12.28
N ILE A 83 11.89 -3.27 -13.30
CA ILE A 83 11.23 -2.40 -14.26
C ILE A 83 11.38 -3.06 -15.62
N PHE A 84 10.26 -3.34 -16.28
CA PHE A 84 10.26 -3.94 -17.62
C PHE A 84 9.29 -3.22 -18.54
N ASN A 85 9.57 -3.24 -19.84
CA ASN A 85 8.64 -2.76 -20.85
C ASN A 85 7.64 -3.88 -21.15
N ASP A 86 6.36 -3.60 -20.96
CA ASP A 86 5.30 -4.46 -21.47
C ASP A 86 5.19 -4.27 -22.98
N ALA A 87 5.73 -5.24 -23.73
CA ALA A 87 5.75 -5.22 -25.19
C ALA A 87 4.35 -5.13 -25.83
N HIS A 88 3.29 -5.52 -25.12
CA HIS A 88 1.91 -5.43 -25.62
C HIS A 88 1.33 -4.02 -25.53
N HIS A 89 1.76 -3.24 -24.53
CA HIS A 89 1.19 -1.92 -24.24
C HIS A 89 2.21 -0.78 -24.43
N ASN A 90 3.46 -1.10 -24.77
CA ASN A 90 4.60 -0.17 -24.88
C ASN A 90 4.70 0.77 -23.67
N ASN A 91 4.53 0.21 -22.47
CA ASN A 91 4.52 0.93 -21.21
C ASN A 91 5.50 0.27 -20.24
N PHE A 92 6.17 1.08 -19.41
CA PHE A 92 7.02 0.56 -18.35
C PHE A 92 6.18 0.15 -17.14
N ILE A 93 6.36 -1.09 -16.71
CA ILE A 93 5.76 -1.65 -15.50
C ILE A 93 6.84 -1.78 -14.44
N SER A 94 6.53 -1.34 -13.23
CA SER A 94 7.33 -1.65 -12.03
C SER A 94 6.65 -2.79 -11.27
N SER A 95 7.41 -3.82 -10.94
CA SER A 95 6.95 -4.96 -10.15
C SER A 95 7.78 -5.06 -8.87
N LEU A 96 7.08 -5.28 -7.76
CA LEU A 96 7.63 -5.41 -6.41
C LEU A 96 7.13 -6.73 -5.82
N ASP A 97 8.04 -7.61 -5.42
CA ASP A 97 7.68 -8.89 -4.82
C ASP A 97 7.68 -8.79 -3.30
N HIS A 98 6.51 -8.87 -2.68
CA HIS A 98 6.37 -8.76 -1.22
C HIS A 98 6.38 -10.17 -0.60
N PRO A 99 7.30 -10.48 0.35
CA PRO A 99 7.45 -11.82 0.92
C PRO A 99 6.24 -12.34 1.68
N THR A 100 5.30 -11.47 2.02
CA THR A 100 4.02 -11.83 2.63
C THR A 100 2.93 -10.99 1.99
N CYS A 101 2.01 -11.60 1.25
CA CYS A 101 0.77 -10.95 0.90
C CYS A 101 0.03 -10.72 2.22
N PHE A 102 0.17 -9.55 2.86
CA PHE A 102 -0.44 -9.26 4.16
C PHE A 102 -1.95 -9.46 4.04
N PRO A 103 -2.55 -10.52 4.61
CA PRO A 103 -3.97 -10.52 4.78
C PRO A 103 -4.24 -9.41 5.79
N LEU A 104 -5.13 -8.48 5.45
CA LEU A 104 -5.76 -7.63 6.45
C LEU A 104 -6.67 -8.57 7.26
N THR A 105 -6.10 -9.36 8.17
CA THR A 105 -6.88 -10.15 9.11
C THR A 105 -7.57 -9.21 10.08
N ASN A 106 -8.85 -9.48 10.22
CA ASN A 106 -9.87 -8.78 10.99
C ASN A 106 -9.52 -8.65 12.48
#